data_AF-A0A7C7Q377-F1
#
_entry.id   AF-A0A7C7Q377-F1
#
_cell.length_a   1.000
_cell.length_b   1.000
_cell.length_c   1.000
_cell.angle_alpha   90.00
_cell.angle_beta   90.00
_cell.angle_gamma   90.00
#
_symmetry.space_group_name_H-M   'P 1'
#
loop_
_entity.id
_entity.type
_entity.pdbx_description
1 polymer ?
#
loop_
_entity_poly.entity_id
_entity_poly.type
_entity_poly.pdbx_seq_one_letter_code
_entity_poly.pdbx_strand_id
1 'polypeptide(L)'
;MLAKVAEGVYVIDTGGLGFERTVACYLVVGDKVALVDNGYARGFERVLSALKEAGVSKLDYIIPTHVHLDHFGATGKLANHFPEAR
;
A
#
# COMPACT_ATOMS: atom_id res chain seq x y z
N MET A 1 -10.61 4.93 4.11
CA MET A 1 -9.49 4.68 3.17
C MET A 1 -8.90 3.32 3.46
N LEU A 2 -8.51 3.07 4.70
CA LEU A 2 -8.25 1.74 5.24
C LEU A 2 -9.56 1.06 5.63
N ALA A 3 -9.70 -0.24 5.36
CA ALA A 3 -10.80 -1.06 5.87
C ALA A 3 -10.29 -2.47 6.19
N LYS A 4 -10.70 -3.03 7.32
CA LYS A 4 -10.35 -4.40 7.70
C LYS A 4 -11.12 -5.40 6.84
N VAL A 5 -10.41 -6.37 6.25
CA VAL A 5 -10.98 -7.44 5.43
C VAL A 5 -10.96 -8.77 6.19
N ALA A 6 -9.87 -9.02 6.92
CA ALA A 6 -9.72 -10.15 7.82
C ALA A 6 -8.82 -9.77 9.01
N GLU A 7 -8.57 -10.70 9.93
CA GLU A 7 -7.56 -10.49 10.97
C GLU A 7 -6.18 -10.25 10.34
N GLY A 8 -5.51 -9.16 10.73
CA GLY A 8 -4.22 -8.76 10.16
C GLY A 8 -4.27 -8.30 8.70
N VAL A 9 -5.42 -8.31 8.01
CA VAL A 9 -5.51 -7.96 6.58
C VAL A 9 -6.45 -6.78 6.38
N TYR A 10 -5.93 -5.76 5.72
CA TYR A 10 -6.65 -4.53 5.42
C TYR A 10 -6.57 -4.22 3.94
N VAL A 11 -7.64 -3.66 3.40
CA VAL A 11 -7.64 -3.02 2.09
C VAL A 11 -7.43 -1.52 2.27
N ILE A 12 -6.57 -0.95 1.43
CA ILE A 12 -6.32 0.48 1.29
C ILE A 12 -6.87 0.87 -0.08
N ASP A 13 -7.87 1.72 -0.09
CA ASP A 13 -8.30 2.38 -1.32
C ASP A 13 -7.30 3.49 -1.65
N THR A 14 -6.54 3.32 -2.74
CA THR A 14 -5.58 4.34 -3.22
C THR A 14 -6.21 5.35 -4.16
N GLY A 15 -7.47 5.14 -4.55
CA GLY A 15 -8.15 5.92 -5.57
C GLY A 15 -7.50 5.83 -6.95
N GLY A 16 -8.17 6.39 -7.95
CA GLY A 16 -7.69 6.39 -9.32
C GLY A 16 -8.53 7.27 -10.21
N LEU A 17 -7.87 8.14 -10.99
CA LEU A 17 -8.52 8.99 -12.00
C LEU A 17 -9.70 9.84 -11.48
N GLY A 18 -9.64 10.27 -10.22
CA GLY A 18 -10.69 11.08 -9.58
C GLY A 18 -11.81 10.28 -8.92
N PHE A 19 -11.73 8.95 -8.95
CA PHE A 19 -12.70 8.05 -8.32
C PHE A 19 -12.11 7.38 -7.09
N GLU A 20 -12.97 7.13 -6.10
CA GLU A 20 -12.66 6.32 -4.92
C GLU A 20 -13.03 4.86 -5.16
N ARG A 21 -12.40 3.96 -4.40
CA ARG A 21 -12.67 2.51 -4.40
C ARG A 21 -12.48 1.84 -5.77
N THR A 22 -11.53 2.35 -6.56
CA THR A 22 -11.20 1.83 -7.89
C THR A 22 -9.89 1.06 -7.94
N VAL A 23 -8.93 1.41 -7.07
CA VAL A 23 -7.60 0.79 -7.01
C VAL A 23 -7.33 0.40 -5.58
N ALA A 24 -7.10 -0.91 -5.38
CA ALA A 24 -6.90 -1.49 -4.06
C ALA A 24 -5.43 -1.85 -3.86
N CYS A 25 -4.94 -1.57 -2.67
CA CYS A 25 -3.71 -2.14 -2.13
C CYS A 25 -4.06 -2.90 -0.85
N TYR A 26 -3.32 -3.95 -0.54
CA TYR A 26 -3.54 -4.71 0.67
C TYR A 26 -2.38 -4.55 1.64
N LEU A 27 -2.71 -4.26 2.89
CA LEU A 27 -1.79 -4.29 4.00
C LEU A 27 -1.99 -5.59 4.77
N VAL A 28 -0.92 -6.36 4.90
CA VAL A 28 -0.89 -7.60 5.69
C VAL A 28 0.03 -7.39 6.89
N VAL A 29 -0.51 -7.56 8.09
CA VAL A 29 0.15 -7.32 9.37
C VAL A 29 0.19 -8.63 10.16
N GLY A 30 1.38 -9.15 10.39
CA GLY A 30 1.67 -10.28 11.28
C GLY A 30 3.08 -10.12 11.87
N ASP A 31 3.82 -11.22 12.05
CA ASP A 31 5.24 -11.17 12.45
C ASP A 31 6.11 -10.34 11.49
N LYS A 32 5.65 -10.23 10.23
CA LYS A 32 6.16 -9.32 9.22
C LYS A 32 5.03 -8.50 8.62
N VAL A 33 5.38 -7.33 8.11
CA VAL A 33 4.43 -6.41 7.48
C VAL A 33 4.69 -6.32 5.98
N ALA A 34 3.66 -6.56 5.19
CA ALA A 34 3.74 -6.51 3.73
C ALA A 34 2.69 -5.56 3.15
N LEU A 35 3.08 -4.80 2.15
CA LEU A 35 2.19 -4.02 1.31
C LEU A 35 2.11 -4.66 -0.08
N VAL A 36 0.93 -5.14 -0.46
CA VAL A 36 0.65 -5.79 -1.74
C VAL A 36 -0.02 -4.80 -2.68
N ASP A 37 0.61 -4.55 -3.83
CA ASP A 37 0.38 -3.39 -4.70
C ASP A 37 0.47 -2.04 -3.96
N ASN A 38 0.50 -0.93 -4.70
CA ASN A 38 0.69 0.40 -4.11
C ASN A 38 0.05 1.57 -4.89
N GLY A 39 -0.77 1.28 -5.89
CA GLY A 39 -1.52 2.33 -6.57
C GLY A 39 -0.70 3.09 -7.62
N TYR A 40 -1.29 4.16 -8.15
CA TYR A 40 -0.56 5.15 -8.94
C TYR A 40 0.54 5.87 -8.12
N ALA A 41 1.56 6.39 -8.80
CA ALA A 41 2.63 7.18 -8.17
C ALA A 41 2.14 8.41 -7.37
N ARG A 42 0.98 8.96 -7.73
CA ARG A 42 0.32 10.08 -7.05
C ARG A 42 -0.42 9.64 -5.77
N GLY A 43 -0.74 8.35 -5.64
CA GLY A 43 -1.39 7.76 -4.47
C GLY A 43 -0.45 7.50 -3.28
N PHE A 44 0.85 7.79 -3.42
CA PHE A 44 1.86 7.55 -2.38
C PHE A 44 1.47 8.11 -0.98
N GLU A 45 1.06 9.38 -0.90
CA GLU A 45 0.65 9.99 0.38
C GLU A 45 -0.61 9.35 0.98
N ARG A 46 -1.50 8.85 0.11
CA ARG A 46 -2.71 8.12 0.50
C ARG A 46 -2.33 6.79 1.16
N VAL A 47 -1.39 6.06 0.55
CA VAL A 47 -0.81 4.84 1.13
C VAL A 47 -0.13 5.11 2.48
N LEU A 48 0.73 6.13 2.58
CA LEU A 48 1.40 6.46 3.84
C LEU A 48 0.42 6.83 4.96
N SER A 49 -0.64 7.58 4.61
CA SER A 49 -1.70 7.94 5.56
C SER A 49 -2.42 6.70 6.10
N ALA A 50 -2.71 5.72 5.22
CA ALA A 50 -3.34 4.47 5.62
C ALA A 50 -2.41 3.57 6.45
N LEU A 51 -1.10 3.52 6.14
CA LEU A 51 -0.12 2.83 6.99
C LEU A 51 -0.06 3.45 8.40
N LYS A 52 -0.06 4.78 8.49
CA LYS A 52 -0.11 5.51 9.75
C LYS A 52 -1.40 5.23 10.53
N GLU A 53 -2.55 5.22 9.85
CA GLU A 53 -3.85 4.84 10.44
C GLU A 53 -3.82 3.41 11.01
N ALA A 54 -3.14 2.49 10.33
CA ALA A 54 -2.94 1.11 10.79
C ALA A 54 -1.88 0.97 11.91
N GLY A 55 -1.22 2.05 12.33
CA GLY A 55 -0.13 2.00 13.31
C GLY A 55 1.17 1.36 12.78
N VAL A 56 1.32 1.27 11.46
CA VAL A 56 2.48 0.66 10.79
C VAL A 56 3.54 1.73 10.50
N SER A 57 4.74 1.54 11.05
CA SER A 57 5.90 2.40 10.82
C SER A 57 7.01 1.72 10.01
N LYS A 58 6.89 0.42 9.74
CA LYS A 58 7.87 -0.38 9.01
C LYS A 58 7.17 -1.33 8.05
N LEU A 59 7.74 -1.50 6.86
CA LEU A 59 7.42 -2.58 5.94
C LEU A 59 8.61 -3.53 5.85
N ASP A 60 8.35 -4.83 5.85
CA ASP A 60 9.34 -5.86 5.51
C ASP A 60 9.29 -6.21 4.02
N TYR A 61 8.13 -6.02 3.38
CA TYR A 61 7.92 -6.32 1.96
C TYR A 61 7.06 -5.27 1.26
N ILE A 62 7.45 -4.93 0.02
CA ILE A 62 6.62 -4.23 -0.96
C ILE A 62 6.45 -5.19 -2.14
N ILE A 63 5.22 -5.64 -2.38
CA ILE A 63 4.93 -6.74 -3.31
C ILE A 63 4.02 -6.23 -4.43
N PRO A 64 4.58 -5.71 -5.54
CA PRO A 64 3.80 -5.49 -6.74
C PRO A 64 3.40 -6.85 -7.34
N THR A 65 2.11 -7.06 -7.51
CA THR A 65 1.58 -8.27 -8.16
C THR A 65 1.82 -8.26 -9.66
N HIS A 66 1.82 -7.06 -10.25
CA HIS A 66 2.10 -6.80 -11.65
C HIS A 66 2.54 -5.34 -11.86
N VAL A 67 2.98 -4.99 -13.07
CA VAL A 67 3.67 -3.71 -13.35
C VAL A 67 2.82 -2.67 -14.09
N HIS A 68 1.49 -2.78 -14.01
CA HIS A 68 0.65 -1.68 -14.48
C HIS A 68 0.78 -0.48 -13.56
N LEU A 69 0.71 0.72 -14.15
CA LEU A 69 1.01 1.98 -13.47
C LEU A 69 0.10 2.27 -12.28
N ASP A 70 -1.11 1.74 -12.31
CA ASP A 70 -2.13 1.83 -11.28
C ASP A 70 -1.92 0.85 -10.12
N HIS A 71 -1.01 -0.13 -10.24
CA HIS A 71 -0.71 -1.07 -9.16
C HIS A 71 0.72 -0.98 -8.64
N PHE A 72 1.68 -0.62 -9.51
CA PHE A 72 3.10 -0.53 -9.19
C PHE A 72 3.61 0.92 -9.06
N GLY A 73 2.81 1.92 -9.42
CA GLY A 73 3.30 3.28 -9.67
C GLY A 73 4.01 3.95 -8.50
N ALA A 74 3.67 3.63 -7.25
CA ALA A 74 4.31 4.20 -6.06
C ALA A 74 5.52 3.40 -5.54
N THR A 75 5.85 2.24 -6.13
CA THR A 75 6.89 1.32 -5.64
C THR A 75 8.22 2.01 -5.41
N GLY A 76 8.72 2.80 -6.37
CA GLY A 76 10.01 3.48 -6.23
C GLY A 76 10.06 4.47 -5.06
N LYS A 77 8.96 5.19 -4.81
CA LYS A 77 8.87 6.10 -3.65
C LYS A 77 8.80 5.33 -2.34
N LEU A 78 8.05 4.22 -2.31
CA LEU A 78 7.94 3.37 -1.13
C LEU A 78 9.27 2.68 -0.80
N ALA A 79 9.99 2.15 -1.79
CA ALA A 79 11.31 1.56 -1.60
C ALA A 79 12.32 2.58 -1.04
N ASN A 80 12.26 3.83 -1.51
CA ASN A 80 13.09 4.90 -0.94
C ASN A 80 12.69 5.28 0.49
N HIS A 81 11.40 5.24 0.82
CA HIS A 81 10.88 5.59 2.15
C HIS A 81 11.08 4.45 3.17
N PHE A 82 11.05 3.20 2.71
CA PHE A 82 11.26 1.98 3.49
C PHE A 82 12.43 1.18 2.91
N PRO A 83 13.69 1.66 3.07
CA PRO A 83 14.86 1.09 2.39
C PRO A 83 15.19 -0.34 2.81
N GLU A 84 14.70 -0.79 3.97
CA GLU A 84 14.87 -2.16 4.48
C GLU A 84 13.81 -3.14 3.95
N ALA A 85 12.76 -2.64 3.29
CA ALA A 85 11.72 -3.48 2.71
C ALA A 85 12.26 -4.18 1.44
N ARG A 86 11.86 -5.44 1.25
CA ARG A 86 12.22 -6.24 0.07
C ARG A 86 11.14 -6.21 -1.00
#